data_AF-A0A961GWA0-F1
#
_entry.id   AF-A0A961GWA0-F1
#
_cell.length_a   1.000
_cell.length_b   1.000
_cell.length_c   1.000
_cell.angle_alpha   90.00
_cell.angle_beta   90.00
_cell.angle_gamma   90.00
#
_symmetry.space_group_name_H-M   'P 1'
#
loop_
_entity.id
_entity.type
_entity.pdbx_description
1 polymer ?
#
loop_
_entity_poly.entity_id
_entity_poly.type
_entity_poly.pdbx_seq_one_letter_code
_entity_poly.pdbx_strand_id
1 'polypeptide(L)'
;MLKHATAWSVVQLPGGVLEWTSPTGQLYRDIPTSSVLFEPDADWNDAFANANANAAANAKVAANATATANANANANAGFDSGEDDPPPF
;
A
#
# COMPACT_ATOMS: atom_id res chain seq x y z
N MET A 1 -27.90 -9.27 56.59
CA MET A 1 -26.87 -8.38 55.99
C MET A 1 -27.55 -7.49 54.97
N LEU A 2 -27.36 -6.17 55.05
CA LEU A 2 -27.93 -5.21 54.11
C LEU A 2 -26.89 -4.90 53.03
N LYS A 3 -27.18 -5.24 51.76
CA LYS A 3 -26.32 -4.84 50.63
C LYS A 3 -26.57 -3.36 50.39
N HIS A 4 -25.54 -2.52 50.46
CA HIS A 4 -25.62 -1.12 50.05
C HIS A 4 -25.97 -1.06 48.57
N ALA A 5 -27.25 -0.97 48.24
CA ALA A 5 -27.72 -0.79 46.87
C ALA A 5 -27.42 0.65 46.46
N THR A 6 -26.32 0.86 45.74
CA THR A 6 -26.00 2.17 45.17
C THR A 6 -26.69 2.32 43.82
N ALA A 7 -27.30 3.47 43.56
CA ALA A 7 -28.08 3.75 42.34
C ALA A 7 -27.22 3.96 41.06
N TRP A 8 -26.05 3.34 40.98
CA TRP A 8 -25.25 3.34 39.75
C TRP A 8 -25.96 2.49 38.69
N SER A 9 -26.04 3.00 37.47
CA SER A 9 -26.48 2.23 36.31
C SER A 9 -25.39 2.19 35.25
N VAL A 10 -25.43 1.17 34.41
CA VAL A 10 -24.48 1.00 33.29
C VAL A 10 -25.25 0.63 32.03
N VAL A 11 -24.89 1.27 30.93
CA VAL A 11 -25.37 0.93 29.58
C VAL A 11 -24.15 0.58 28.73
N GLN A 12 -24.18 -0.60 28.11
CA GLN A 12 -23.17 -0.97 27.13
C GLN A 12 -23.53 -0.38 25.78
N LEU A 13 -22.59 0.34 25.18
CA LEU A 13 -22.72 0.98 23.88
C LEU A 13 -21.92 0.19 22.81
N PRO A 14 -22.14 0.48 21.50
CA PRO A 14 -21.30 -0.07 20.45
C PRO A 14 -19.81 0.21 20.66
N GLY A 15 -18.95 -0.67 20.15
CA GLY A 15 -17.49 -0.55 20.31
C GLY A 15 -16.98 -0.95 21.69
N GLY A 16 -17.82 -1.55 22.55
CA GLY A 16 -17.42 -2.00 23.88
C GLY A 16 -17.32 -0.87 24.92
N VAL A 17 -17.79 0.33 24.58
CA VAL A 17 -17.83 1.47 25.51
C VAL A 17 -18.88 1.22 26.58
N LEU A 18 -18.55 1.51 27.84
CA LEU A 18 -19.50 1.49 28.94
C LEU A 18 -19.85 2.92 29.34
N GLU A 19 -21.14 3.23 29.42
CA GLU A 19 -21.64 4.48 29.96
C GLU A 19 -22.21 4.23 31.36
N TRP A 20 -21.56 4.80 32.36
CA TRP A 20 -21.95 4.72 33.76
C TRP A 20 -22.72 5.97 34.16
N THR A 21 -23.88 5.80 34.77
CA THR A 21 -24.61 6.90 35.41
C THR A 21 -24.39 6.81 36.91
N SER A 22 -23.87 7.88 37.52
CA SER A 22 -23.73 7.98 38.97
C SER A 22 -25.10 8.13 39.65
N PRO A 23 -25.18 7.88 40.98
CA PRO A 23 -26.38 8.17 41.76
C PRO A 23 -26.83 9.64 41.67
N THR A 24 -25.94 10.56 41.31
CA THR A 24 -26.22 11.99 41.13
C THR A 24 -26.52 12.38 39.68
N GLY A 25 -26.63 11.41 38.77
CA GLY A 25 -26.93 11.63 37.35
C GLY A 25 -25.74 12.03 36.49
N GLN A 26 -24.50 11.96 37.00
CA GLN A 26 -23.30 12.22 36.22
C GLN A 26 -23.01 11.03 35.30
N LEU A 27 -22.69 11.31 34.04
CA LEU A 27 -22.35 10.29 33.04
C LEU A 27 -20.83 10.15 32.91
N TYR A 28 -20.34 8.93 33.00
CA TYR A 28 -18.94 8.58 32.80
C TYR A 28 -18.81 7.56 31.68
N ARG A 29 -17.92 7.82 30.71
CA ARG A 29 -17.61 6.86 29.65
C ARG A 29 -16.30 6.16 29.91
N ASP A 30 -16.39 4.84 29.95
CA ASP A 30 -15.25 3.93 29.91
C ASP A 30 -15.06 3.49 28.46
N ILE A 31 -14.08 4.09 27.80
CA ILE A 31 -13.73 3.80 26.41
C ILE A 31 -12.58 2.80 26.45
N PRO A 32 -12.77 1.56 25.96
CA PRO A 32 -11.68 0.60 25.92
C PRO A 32 -10.56 1.13 25.03
N THR A 33 -9.32 1.08 25.51
CA THR A 33 -8.16 1.26 24.64
C THR A 33 -8.20 0.14 23.60
N SER A 34 -8.36 0.49 22.31
CA SER A 34 -8.31 -0.49 21.22
C SER A 34 -7.04 -1.32 21.36
N SER A 35 -7.20 -2.62 21.60
CA SER A 35 -6.09 -3.52 21.95
C SER A 35 -5.56 -4.35 20.77
N VAL A 36 -6.20 -4.27 19.60
CA VAL A 36 -5.85 -5.11 18.44
C VAL A 36 -5.69 -4.27 17.19
N LEU A 37 -4.45 -4.21 16.71
CA LEU A 37 -4.08 -3.79 15.36
C LEU A 37 -3.49 -5.02 14.65
N PHE A 38 -3.86 -5.22 13.40
CA PHE A 38 -3.19 -6.21 12.55
C PHE A 38 -2.03 -5.53 11.84
N GLU A 39 -0.81 -5.96 12.15
CA GLU A 39 0.38 -5.60 11.39
C GLU A 39 0.84 -6.82 10.58
N PRO A 40 1.33 -6.63 9.34
CA PRO A 40 2.00 -7.72 8.62
C PRO A 40 3.21 -8.20 9.41
N ASP A 41 3.53 -9.49 9.33
CA ASP A 41 4.80 -9.97 9.83
C ASP A 41 5.97 -9.42 9.01
N ALA A 42 7.18 -9.50 9.58
CA ALA A 42 8.38 -8.96 8.95
C ALA A 42 8.66 -9.64 7.59
N ASP A 43 8.43 -10.95 7.51
CA ASP A 43 8.66 -11.75 6.30
C ASP A 43 7.75 -11.28 5.15
N TRP A 44 6.49 -10.93 5.43
CA TRP A 44 5.58 -10.34 4.45
C TRP A 44 6.06 -8.98 3.97
N ASN A 45 6.52 -8.12 4.89
CA ASN A 45 7.02 -6.79 4.52
C ASN A 45 8.28 -6.88 3.65
N ASP A 46 9.19 -7.80 3.96
CA ASP A 46 10.40 -8.04 3.19
C ASP A 46 10.08 -8.62 1.81
N ALA A 47 9.19 -9.61 1.73
CA ALA A 47 8.74 -10.17 0.47
C ALA A 47 8.06 -9.11 -0.42
N PHE A 48 7.21 -8.27 0.17
CA PHE A 48 6.55 -7.17 -0.53
C PHE A 48 7.57 -6.15 -1.06
N ALA A 49 8.53 -5.74 -0.23
CA ALA A 49 9.59 -4.81 -0.64
C ALA A 49 10.44 -5.39 -1.79
N ASN A 50 10.82 -6.66 -1.70
CA ASN A 50 11.58 -7.35 -2.74
C ASN A 50 10.81 -7.46 -4.05
N ALA A 51 9.51 -7.79 -4.00
CA ALA A 51 8.67 -7.83 -5.19
C ALA A 51 8.60 -6.47 -5.89
N ASN A 52 8.44 -5.39 -5.12
CA ASN A 52 8.41 -4.03 -5.65
C ASN A 52 9.77 -3.62 -6.25
N ALA A 53 10.87 -3.98 -5.60
CA ALA A 53 12.22 -3.75 -6.11
C ALA A 53 12.46 -4.50 -7.44
N ASN A 54 12.01 -5.76 -7.53
CA ASN A 54 12.12 -6.57 -8.75
C ASN A 54 11.28 -5.99 -9.90
N ALA A 55 10.06 -5.52 -9.62
CA ALA A 55 9.22 -4.85 -10.62
C ALA A 55 9.91 -3.60 -11.17
N ALA A 56 10.51 -2.77 -10.30
CA ALA A 56 11.25 -1.59 -10.70
C ALA A 56 12.51 -1.94 -11.51
N ALA A 57 13.25 -2.98 -11.13
CA ALA A 57 14.40 -3.46 -11.87
C ALA A 57 14.00 -3.95 -13.28
N ASN A 58 12.94 -4.73 -13.38
CA ASN A 58 12.41 -5.23 -14.65
C ASN A 58 11.96 -4.09 -15.56
N ALA A 59 11.31 -3.05 -15.02
CA ALA A 59 10.93 -1.87 -15.78
C ALA A 59 12.15 -1.14 -16.37
N LYS A 60 13.24 -1.02 -15.59
CA LYS A 60 14.51 -0.43 -16.08
C LYS A 60 15.15 -1.27 -17.17
N VAL A 61 15.17 -2.59 -17.02
CA VAL A 61 15.70 -3.52 -18.03
C VAL A 61 14.90 -3.40 -19.33
N ALA A 62 13.57 -3.39 -19.24
CA ALA A 62 12.70 -3.21 -20.39
C ALA A 62 12.96 -1.85 -21.09
N ALA A 63 13.07 -0.76 -20.33
CA ALA A 63 13.39 0.55 -20.88
C ALA A 63 14.75 0.57 -21.60
N ASN A 64 15.77 -0.07 -21.03
CA ASN A 64 17.07 -0.18 -21.67
C ASN A 64 17.04 -1.05 -22.93
N ALA A 65 16.28 -2.16 -22.91
CA ALA A 65 16.09 -3.02 -24.08
C ALA A 65 15.40 -2.24 -25.21
N THR A 66 14.37 -1.45 -24.91
CA THR A 66 13.71 -0.58 -25.88
C THR A 66 14.66 0.50 -26.42
N ALA A 67 15.46 1.14 -25.56
CA ALA A 67 16.46 2.12 -25.98
C ALA A 67 17.51 1.51 -26.93
N THR A 68 18.00 0.31 -26.61
CA THR A 68 18.97 -0.42 -27.43
C THR A 68 18.36 -0.83 -28.78
N ALA A 69 17.12 -1.32 -28.79
CA ALA A 69 16.42 -1.65 -30.03
C ALA A 69 16.23 -0.43 -30.94
N ASN A 70 15.87 0.73 -30.37
CA ASN A 70 15.72 1.97 -31.13
C ASN A 70 17.06 2.48 -31.69
N ALA A 71 18.14 2.38 -30.90
CA ALA A 71 19.48 2.74 -31.36
C ALA A 71 19.93 1.89 -32.56
N ASN A 72 19.70 0.57 -32.52
CA ASN A 72 20.02 -0.33 -33.62
C ASN A 72 19.16 -0.08 -34.86
N ALA A 73 17.87 0.24 -34.68
CA ALA A 73 17.00 0.59 -35.80
C ALA A 73 17.49 1.86 -36.53
N ASN A 74 17.91 2.88 -35.78
CA ASN A 74 18.45 4.11 -36.35
C ASN A 74 19.80 3.88 -37.05
N ALA A 75 20.65 3.00 -36.51
CA ALA A 75 21.92 2.63 -37.15
C ALA A 75 21.71 1.95 -38.51
N ASN A 76 20.68 1.11 -38.64
CA ASN A 76 20.39 0.39 -39.88
C ASN A 76 19.64 1.25 -40.93
N ALA A 77 18.93 2.30 -40.49
CA ALA A 77 18.26 3.24 -41.38
C ALA A 77 19.25 4.14 -42.16
N GLY A 78 20.50 4.28 -41.68
CA GLY A 78 21.55 5.06 -42.35
C GLY A 78 22.31 4.32 -43.45
N PHE A 79 21.99 3.04 -43.72
CA PHE A 79 22.59 2.24 -44.80
C PHE A 79 21.65 2.18 -46.01
N ASP A 80 21.16 3.32 -46.48
CA ASP A 80 20.56 3.44 -47.81
C ASP A 80 21.70 3.76 -48.79
N SER A 81 22.26 2.71 -49.41
CA SER A 81 23.29 2.83 -50.44
C SER A 81 22.69 3.45 -51.70
N GLY A 82 22.64 4.79 -51.75
CA GLY A 82 22.27 5.55 -52.94
C GLY A 82 23.31 5.46 -54.06
N GLU A 83 23.60 4.26 -54.54
CA GLU A 83 24.59 3.99 -55.58
C GLU A 83 24.06 2.90 -56.52
N ASP A 84 23.27 3.30 -57.51
CA ASP A 84 23.18 2.69 -58.86
C ASP A 84 21.97 3.28 -59.62
N ASP A 85 22.09 4.53 -60.08
CA ASP A 85 21.28 5.00 -61.20
C ASP A 85 22.16 4.88 -62.46
N PRO A 86 21.86 3.95 -63.40
CA PRO A 86 22.71 3.77 -64.56
C PRO A 86 22.69 5.02 -65.44
N PRO A 87 23.84 5.46 -65.99
CA PRO A 87 23.90 6.66 -66.80
C PRO A 87 23.00 6.53 -68.03
N PRO A 88 22.27 7.59 -68.42
CA PRO A 88 21.45 7.55 -69.62
C PRO A 88 22.35 7.43 -70.87
N PHE A 89 22.06 6.45 -71.71
CA PHE A 89 22.62 6.31 -73.06
C PHE A 89 22.14 7.43 -73.99
#